data_AF-X1UPE2-F1
#
_entry.id   AF-X1UPE2-F1
#
_cell.length_a   1.000
_cell.length_b   1.000
_cell.length_c   1.000
_cell.angle_alpha   90.00
_cell.angle_beta   90.00
_cell.angle_gamma   90.00
#
_symmetry.space_group_name_H-M   'P 1'
#
loop_
_entity.id
_entity.type
_entity.pdbx_description
1 polymer ?
#
loop_
_entity_poly.entity_id
_entity_poly.type
_entity_poly.pdbx_seq_one_letter_code
_entity_poly.pdbx_strand_id
1 'polypeptide(L)'
;MGKIGNCPDEPDRVEICFQAGHSGVKQIRYLLGEIFELVGYGECFNSFPAIAAHVAAYGRMYLYNLMKITGEGNYLYCDTDSLIVNETGLKNLRSQIDDRLLGGLKVEETTNYLNIRGLKDYSTETKEVIKGIRKNAVKLQDGVYEQQQWPSFKGVLRSNEANIYKIKKIIKNLNREYTKGTVNPDGSIVPFVLDETARLPLQF
;
A
#
# COMPACT_ATOMS: atom_id res chain seq x y z
N MET A 1 -21.63 6.06 8.06
CA MET A 1 -22.95 6.49 7.56
C MET A 1 -23.94 5.38 7.85
N GLY A 2 -25.12 5.72 8.37
CA GLY A 2 -26.22 4.77 8.56
C GLY A 2 -27.35 5.08 7.59
N LYS A 3 -27.92 4.07 6.93
CA LYS A 3 -29.11 4.26 6.09
C LYS A 3 -30.30 4.61 7.00
N ILE A 4 -30.99 5.70 6.69
CA ILE A 4 -32.14 6.20 7.45
C ILE A 4 -33.45 6.21 6.64
N GLY A 5 -33.38 5.95 5.33
CA GLY A 5 -34.58 5.86 4.49
C GLY A 5 -34.28 5.51 3.03
N ASN A 6 -35.35 5.29 2.27
CA ASN A 6 -35.33 5.21 0.81
C ASN A 6 -35.86 6.54 0.26
N CYS A 7 -35.28 7.01 -0.84
CA CYS A 7 -35.70 8.21 -1.54
C CYS A 7 -35.32 8.10 -3.03
N PRO A 8 -36.04 7.26 -3.79
CA PRO A 8 -35.79 7.10 -5.22
C PRO A 8 -35.98 8.45 -5.94
N ASP A 9 -35.29 8.63 -7.06
CA ASP A 9 -35.41 9.78 -7.97
C ASP A 9 -34.90 11.14 -7.46
N GLU A 10 -34.34 11.21 -6.25
CA GLU A 10 -33.67 12.41 -5.77
C GLU A 10 -32.21 12.53 -6.27
N PRO A 11 -31.75 13.73 -6.66
CA PRO A 11 -30.35 13.95 -7.01
C PRO A 11 -29.44 13.89 -5.77
N ASP A 12 -28.17 13.51 -5.98
CA ASP A 12 -27.15 13.53 -4.94
C ASP A 12 -26.99 14.94 -4.36
N ARG A 13 -27.19 15.07 -3.05
CA ARG A 13 -26.99 16.31 -2.30
C ARG A 13 -26.75 16.02 -0.83
N VAL A 14 -26.14 16.98 -0.15
CA VAL A 14 -26.05 17.02 1.32
C VAL A 14 -27.00 18.09 1.82
N GLU A 15 -27.82 17.73 2.79
CA GLU A 15 -28.74 18.64 3.46
C GLU A 15 -28.39 18.74 4.94
N ILE A 16 -28.41 19.97 5.45
CA ILE A 16 -28.25 20.25 6.89
C ILE A 16 -29.66 20.34 7.47
N CYS A 17 -30.00 19.43 8.36
CA CYS A 17 -31.28 19.36 9.04
C CYS A 17 -31.17 19.91 10.47
N PHE A 18 -32.18 20.66 10.87
CA PHE A 18 -32.35 21.17 12.24
C PHE A 18 -33.57 20.47 12.85
N GLN A 19 -33.41 19.92 14.04
CA GLN A 19 -34.50 19.28 14.78
C GLN A 19 -34.89 20.15 15.97
N ALA A 20 -36.17 20.52 16.06
CA ALA A 20 -36.69 21.29 17.19
C ALA A 20 -36.44 20.55 18.51
N GLY A 21 -35.90 21.25 19.52
CA GLY A 21 -35.57 20.67 20.83
C GLY A 21 -34.26 19.88 20.88
N HIS A 22 -33.46 19.83 19.81
CA HIS A 22 -32.14 19.20 19.79
C HIS A 22 -31.03 20.23 19.59
N SER A 23 -29.96 20.14 20.39
CA SER A 23 -28.76 20.96 20.23
C SER A 23 -27.81 20.27 19.25
N GLY A 24 -27.76 20.74 18.01
CA GLY A 24 -26.81 20.25 17.00
C GLY A 24 -27.35 20.38 15.59
N VAL A 25 -26.46 20.21 14.61
CA VAL A 25 -26.83 20.09 13.19
C VAL A 25 -26.72 18.63 12.77
N LYS A 26 -27.76 18.09 12.14
CA LYS A 26 -27.71 16.77 11.51
C LYS A 26 -27.40 16.97 10.03
N GLN A 27 -26.50 16.18 9.48
CA GLN A 27 -26.27 16.16 8.04
C GLN A 27 -26.81 14.86 7.46
N ILE A 28 -27.66 14.96 6.44
CA ILE A 28 -28.14 13.80 5.68
C ILE A 28 -27.65 13.91 4.24
N ARG A 29 -27.45 12.76 3.60
CA ARG A 29 -27.08 12.66 2.19
C ARG A 29 -28.10 11.83 1.44
N TYR A 30 -28.58 12.36 0.33
CA TYR A 30 -29.37 11.63 -0.67
C TYR A 30 -28.39 11.01 -1.66
N LEU A 31 -28.45 9.71 -1.89
CA LEU A 31 -27.54 9.04 -2.82
C LEU A 31 -28.10 7.68 -3.26
N LEU A 32 -28.06 7.39 -4.56
CA LEU A 32 -28.46 6.09 -5.14
C LEU A 32 -29.87 5.64 -4.74
N GLY A 33 -30.80 6.59 -4.60
CA GLY A 33 -32.18 6.30 -4.18
C GLY A 33 -32.35 6.02 -2.69
N GLU A 34 -31.34 6.32 -1.86
CA GLU A 34 -31.33 6.11 -0.42
C GLU A 34 -30.95 7.40 0.33
N ILE A 35 -31.34 7.49 1.60
CA ILE A 35 -30.95 8.57 2.50
C ILE A 35 -30.03 8.01 3.59
N PHE A 36 -28.89 8.66 3.77
CA PHE A 36 -27.89 8.32 4.76
C PHE A 36 -27.68 9.44 5.76
N GLU A 37 -27.54 9.10 7.04
CA GLU A 37 -27.01 10.02 8.04
C GLU A 37 -25.49 10.09 7.97
N LEU A 38 -24.98 11.32 7.82
CA LEU A 38 -23.56 11.62 7.83
C LEU A 38 -23.07 11.76 9.27
N VAL A 39 -22.58 10.65 9.82
CA VAL A 39 -21.84 10.65 11.07
C VAL A 39 -20.35 10.86 10.76
N GLY A 40 -19.75 11.86 11.40
CA GLY A 40 -18.31 12.09 11.30
C GLY A 40 -17.52 10.90 11.85
N TYR A 41 -16.36 10.63 11.26
CA TYR A 41 -15.39 9.67 11.81
C TYR A 41 -14.28 10.47 12.49
N GLY A 42 -14.19 10.36 13.81
CA GLY A 42 -13.01 10.74 14.58
C GLY A 42 -12.19 9.51 14.93
N GLU A 43 -11.02 9.71 15.54
CA GLU A 43 -10.34 8.64 16.25
C GLU A 43 -11.31 8.04 17.29
N CYS A 44 -11.49 6.72 17.26
CA CYS A 44 -12.34 6.05 18.25
C CYS A 44 -11.82 6.37 19.65
N PHE A 45 -12.71 6.51 20.63
CA PHE A 45 -12.31 6.79 22.02
C PHE A 45 -11.26 5.80 22.56
N ASN A 46 -11.35 4.53 22.15
CA ASN A 46 -10.40 3.47 22.51
C ASN A 46 -9.29 3.25 21.47
N SER A 47 -9.11 4.17 20.53
CA SER A 47 -8.00 4.07 19.59
C SER A 47 -6.69 4.43 20.31
N PHE A 48 -5.68 3.58 20.15
CA PHE A 48 -4.37 3.80 20.75
C PHE A 48 -3.28 3.57 19.71
N PRO A 49 -3.02 4.56 18.82
CA PRO A 49 -2.07 4.44 17.72
C PRO A 49 -0.65 4.00 18.13
N ALA A 50 -0.27 4.24 19.39
CA ALA A 50 1.01 3.81 19.96
C ALA A 50 1.24 2.29 19.87
N ILE A 51 0.20 1.47 20.05
CA ILE A 51 0.32 0.01 19.89
C ILE A 51 0.68 -0.35 18.45
N ALA A 52 -0.05 0.19 17.47
CA ALA A 52 0.20 -0.08 16.05
C ALA A 52 1.59 0.41 15.63
N ALA A 53 2.02 1.58 16.12
CA ALA A 53 3.36 2.10 15.90
C ALA A 53 4.45 1.18 16.48
N HIS A 54 4.25 0.68 17.71
CA HIS A 54 5.18 -0.25 18.36
C HIS A 54 5.30 -1.57 17.59
N VAL A 55 4.18 -2.18 17.20
CA VAL A 55 4.18 -3.42 16.41
C VAL A 55 4.91 -3.24 15.09
N ALA A 56 4.64 -2.14 14.37
CA ALA A 56 5.31 -1.86 13.10
C ALA A 56 6.81 -1.59 13.27
N ALA A 57 7.22 -0.93 14.35
CA ALA A 57 8.63 -0.71 14.67
C ALA A 57 9.34 -2.02 15.01
N TYR A 58 8.72 -2.87 15.83
CA TYR A 58 9.24 -4.19 16.17
C TYR A 58 9.45 -5.05 14.92
N GLY A 59 8.47 -5.13 14.02
CA GLY A 59 8.58 -5.87 12.76
C GLY A 59 9.77 -5.40 11.90
N ARG A 60 9.97 -4.08 11.78
CA ARG A 60 11.12 -3.51 11.06
C ARG A 60 12.46 -3.90 11.70
N MET A 61 12.56 -3.79 13.03
CA MET A 61 13.80 -4.13 13.75
C MET A 61 14.09 -5.62 13.70
N TYR A 62 13.06 -6.47 13.72
CA TYR A 62 13.20 -7.91 13.56
C TYR A 62 13.71 -8.25 12.15
N LEU A 63 13.12 -7.66 11.10
CA LEU A 63 13.59 -7.86 9.73
C LEU A 63 15.04 -7.40 9.53
N TYR A 64 15.42 -6.26 10.15
CA TYR A 64 16.81 -5.80 10.16
C TYR A 64 17.75 -6.76 10.91
N ASN A 65 17.30 -7.39 11.99
CA ASN A 65 18.06 -8.43 12.68
C ASN A 65 18.27 -9.65 11.78
N LEU A 66 17.24 -10.08 11.04
CA LEU A 66 17.36 -11.17 10.08
C LEU A 66 18.36 -10.83 8.97
N MET A 67 18.34 -9.60 8.44
CA MET A 67 19.34 -9.13 7.46
C MET A 67 20.77 -9.22 8.00
N LYS A 68 20.98 -8.86 9.28
CA LYS A 68 22.28 -8.99 9.94
C LYS A 68 22.73 -10.45 10.05
N ILE A 69 21.82 -11.36 10.38
CA ILE A 69 22.09 -12.82 10.43
C ILE A 69 22.41 -13.36 9.03
N THR A 70 21.62 -12.97 8.03
CA THR A 70 21.84 -13.32 6.62
C THR A 70 23.22 -12.88 6.14
N GLY A 71 23.69 -11.72 6.60
CA GLY A 71 24.95 -11.11 6.21
C GLY A 71 24.81 -10.23 4.97
N GLU A 72 25.62 -9.19 4.91
CA GLU A 72 25.66 -8.24 3.80
C GLU A 72 25.95 -8.97 2.47
N GLY A 73 25.25 -8.58 1.41
CA GLY A 73 25.34 -9.21 0.09
C GLY A 73 24.57 -10.52 -0.07
N ASN A 74 24.04 -11.11 1.01
CA ASN A 74 23.27 -12.36 0.95
C ASN A 74 21.75 -12.18 0.97
N TYR A 75 21.24 -10.99 1.27
CA TYR A 75 19.85 -10.59 1.07
C TYR A 75 19.73 -9.73 -0.19
N LEU A 76 18.79 -10.07 -1.06
CA LEU A 76 18.59 -9.43 -2.37
C LEU A 76 17.39 -8.48 -2.36
N TYR A 77 16.38 -8.77 -1.56
CA TYR A 77 15.16 -7.96 -1.47
C TYR A 77 14.47 -8.16 -0.14
N CYS A 78 13.70 -7.16 0.29
CA CYS A 78 12.84 -7.25 1.46
C CYS A 78 11.47 -6.58 1.23
N ASP A 79 10.41 -7.16 1.78
CA ASP A 79 9.10 -6.52 1.81
C ASP A 79 8.31 -6.96 3.04
N THR A 80 8.04 -5.98 3.92
CA THR A 80 7.19 -6.07 5.12
C THR A 80 7.61 -7.12 6.15
N ASP A 81 7.54 -8.39 5.78
CA ASP A 81 7.73 -9.59 6.59
C ASP A 81 8.50 -10.70 5.83
N SER A 82 9.11 -10.38 4.69
CA SER A 82 9.83 -11.34 3.84
C SER A 82 11.22 -10.85 3.43
N LEU A 83 12.13 -11.81 3.24
CA LEU A 83 13.45 -11.62 2.64
C LEU A 83 13.60 -12.57 1.45
N ILE A 84 14.16 -12.08 0.35
CA ILE A 84 14.70 -12.92 -0.72
C ILE A 84 16.21 -12.99 -0.49
N VAL A 85 16.75 -14.19 -0.38
CA VAL A 85 18.16 -14.44 -0.03
C VAL A 85 18.78 -15.42 -1.00
N ASN A 86 20.11 -15.41 -1.10
CA ASN A 86 20.85 -16.45 -1.79
C ASN A 86 21.05 -17.70 -0.90
N GLU A 87 21.70 -18.73 -1.43
CA GLU A 87 21.93 -19.98 -0.69
C GLU A 87 22.74 -19.79 0.60
N THR A 88 23.74 -18.90 0.59
CA THR A 88 24.55 -18.58 1.77
C THR A 88 23.68 -17.94 2.85
N GLY A 89 22.85 -16.98 2.45
CA GLY A 89 21.89 -16.32 3.34
C GLY A 89 20.87 -17.29 3.93
N LEU A 90 20.38 -18.23 3.14
CA LEU A 90 19.48 -19.29 3.60
C LEU A 90 20.16 -20.20 4.64
N LYS A 91 21.42 -20.60 4.39
CA LYS A 91 22.22 -21.38 5.34
C LYS A 91 22.41 -20.63 6.66
N ASN A 92 22.67 -19.33 6.61
CA ASN A 92 22.82 -18.50 7.80
C ASN A 92 21.53 -18.38 8.62
N LEU A 93 20.38 -18.33 7.94
CA LEU A 93 19.05 -18.25 8.57
C LEU A 93 18.52 -19.58 9.10
N ARG A 94 19.25 -20.70 8.96
CA ARG A 94 18.77 -22.05 9.30
C ARG A 94 18.22 -22.18 10.72
N SER A 95 18.78 -21.45 11.69
CA SER A 95 18.33 -21.47 13.08
C SER A 95 16.99 -20.76 13.31
N GLN A 96 16.54 -19.94 12.36
CA GLN A 96 15.29 -19.17 12.43
C GLN A 96 14.17 -19.81 11.60
N ILE A 97 14.46 -20.87 10.84
CA ILE A 97 13.49 -21.53 9.96
C ILE A 97 12.71 -22.58 10.76
N ASP A 98 11.43 -22.33 10.94
CA ASP A 98 10.45 -23.23 11.55
C ASP A 98 9.07 -22.86 11.00
N ASP A 99 8.40 -23.81 10.33
CA ASP A 99 7.12 -23.61 9.66
C ASP A 99 5.91 -23.71 10.61
N ARG A 100 6.13 -24.11 11.87
CA ARG A 100 5.08 -24.32 12.88
C ARG A 100 5.17 -23.32 14.04
N LEU A 101 6.35 -22.77 14.29
CA LEU A 101 6.57 -21.83 15.38
C LEU A 101 6.04 -20.44 15.02
N LEU A 102 5.31 -19.82 15.95
CA LEU A 102 4.90 -18.42 15.80
C LEU A 102 6.15 -17.51 15.73
N GLY A 103 6.28 -16.75 14.64
CA GLY A 103 7.44 -15.91 14.37
C GLY A 103 8.61 -16.62 13.70
N GLY A 104 8.51 -17.93 13.48
CA GLY A 104 9.45 -18.72 12.69
C GLY A 104 9.38 -18.37 11.20
N LEU A 105 10.52 -18.50 10.52
CA LEU A 105 10.61 -18.30 9.08
C LEU A 105 10.21 -19.57 8.35
N LYS A 106 9.50 -19.42 7.24
CA LYS A 106 9.21 -20.49 6.28
C LYS A 106 9.77 -20.15 4.91
N VAL A 107 10.19 -21.17 4.18
CA VAL A 107 10.62 -21.03 2.79
C VAL A 107 9.38 -21.04 1.90
N GLU A 108 8.99 -19.88 1.39
CA GLU A 108 7.80 -19.75 0.53
C GLU A 108 8.06 -20.19 -0.92
N GLU A 109 9.28 -19.98 -1.42
CA GLU A 109 9.64 -20.25 -2.81
C GLU A 109 11.15 -20.39 -2.94
N THR A 110 11.58 -21.31 -3.81
CA THR A 110 12.96 -21.41 -4.31
C THR A 110 12.93 -21.21 -5.82
N THR A 111 13.85 -20.40 -6.36
CA THR A 111 13.91 -20.11 -7.79
C THR A 111 15.35 -19.93 -8.25
N ASN A 112 15.63 -20.27 -9.51
CA ASN A 112 16.93 -20.03 -10.15
C ASN A 112 17.00 -18.70 -10.89
N TYR A 113 15.87 -18.00 -11.01
CA TYR A 113 15.79 -16.71 -11.69
C TYR A 113 15.03 -15.69 -10.84
N LEU A 114 15.67 -14.53 -10.66
CA LEU A 114 15.08 -13.39 -9.97
C LEU A 114 15.45 -12.13 -10.74
N ASN A 115 14.44 -11.34 -11.09
CA ASN A 115 14.63 -10.02 -11.68
C ASN A 115 13.88 -8.98 -10.83
N ILE A 116 14.63 -8.12 -10.14
CA ILE A 116 14.09 -7.05 -9.31
C ILE A 116 14.24 -5.74 -10.08
N ARG A 117 13.10 -5.10 -10.36
CA ARG A 117 13.03 -3.84 -11.10
C ARG A 117 12.72 -2.65 -10.19
N GLY A 118 12.25 -2.92 -8.97
CA GLY A 118 11.98 -1.90 -7.97
C GLY A 118 11.12 -2.42 -6.82
N LEU A 119 10.55 -1.47 -6.06
CA LEU A 119 9.72 -1.78 -4.90
C LEU A 119 8.42 -2.45 -5.31
N LYS A 120 8.26 -3.71 -4.90
CA LYS A 120 7.13 -4.58 -5.27
C LYS A 120 6.97 -4.66 -6.79
N ASP A 121 8.09 -4.63 -7.52
CA ASP A 121 8.19 -4.88 -8.95
C ASP A 121 9.34 -5.88 -9.19
N TYR A 122 9.00 -7.17 -9.18
CA TYR A 122 9.96 -8.24 -9.42
C TYR A 122 9.29 -9.46 -10.05
N SER A 123 10.09 -10.35 -10.64
CA SER A 123 9.62 -11.62 -11.20
C SER A 123 10.55 -12.75 -10.84
N THR A 124 9.96 -13.91 -10.59
CA THR A 124 10.64 -15.21 -10.48
C THR A 124 10.22 -16.08 -11.66
N GLU A 125 10.65 -17.35 -11.68
CA GLU A 125 10.18 -18.33 -12.67
C GLU A 125 8.67 -18.60 -12.56
N THR A 126 8.09 -18.41 -11.37
CA THR A 126 6.70 -18.82 -11.09
C THR A 126 5.72 -17.67 -11.05
N LYS A 127 6.17 -16.44 -10.75
CA LYS A 127 5.29 -15.30 -10.53
C LYS A 127 5.88 -13.96 -10.97
N GLU A 128 4.97 -13.06 -11.32
CA GLU A 128 5.25 -11.65 -11.55
C GLU A 128 4.51 -10.81 -10.51
N VAL A 129 5.23 -9.95 -9.80
CA VAL A 129 4.70 -9.05 -8.78
C VAL A 129 4.94 -7.63 -9.26
N ILE A 130 3.87 -6.87 -9.51
CA ILE A 130 3.96 -5.46 -9.92
C ILE A 130 2.95 -4.63 -9.13
N LYS A 131 3.44 -3.69 -8.32
CA LYS A 131 2.61 -2.86 -7.46
C LYS A 131 1.60 -2.04 -8.26
N GLY A 132 0.35 -2.15 -7.86
CA GLY A 132 -0.73 -1.35 -8.44
C GLY A 132 -1.21 -1.82 -9.82
N ILE A 133 -0.63 -2.90 -10.35
CA ILE A 133 -1.10 -3.59 -11.54
C ILE A 133 -1.91 -4.81 -11.12
N ARG A 134 -3.10 -4.96 -11.70
CA ARG A 134 -3.99 -6.10 -11.42
C ARG A 134 -3.52 -7.34 -12.17
N LYS A 135 -3.82 -8.53 -11.62
CA LYS A 135 -3.52 -9.82 -12.27
C LYS A 135 -4.15 -9.97 -13.66
N ASN A 136 -5.27 -9.31 -13.91
CA ASN A 136 -5.98 -9.31 -15.19
C ASN A 136 -5.72 -8.06 -16.05
N ALA A 137 -4.72 -7.24 -15.70
CA ALA A 137 -4.31 -6.12 -16.52
C ALA A 137 -3.70 -6.63 -17.84
N VAL A 138 -3.94 -5.92 -18.93
CA VAL A 138 -3.37 -6.24 -20.24
C VAL A 138 -2.07 -5.45 -20.39
N LYS A 139 -0.95 -6.14 -20.57
CA LYS A 139 0.34 -5.50 -20.88
C LYS A 139 0.29 -5.01 -22.32
N LEU A 140 0.38 -3.69 -22.52
CA LEU A 140 0.38 -3.08 -23.85
C LEU A 140 1.80 -2.98 -24.41
N GLN A 141 2.75 -2.60 -23.56
CA GLN A 141 4.19 -2.55 -23.83
C GLN A 141 4.94 -2.69 -22.50
N ASP A 142 6.28 -2.73 -22.52
CA ASP A 142 7.02 -2.79 -21.26
C ASP A 142 6.78 -1.54 -20.41
N GLY A 143 6.48 -1.74 -19.12
CA GLY A 143 6.10 -0.67 -18.20
C GLY A 143 4.71 -0.05 -18.43
N VAL A 144 3.92 -0.50 -19.41
CA VAL A 144 2.59 0.09 -19.69
C VAL A 144 1.49 -0.96 -19.73
N TYR A 145 0.48 -0.74 -18.90
CA TYR A 145 -0.60 -1.69 -18.67
C TYR A 145 -1.97 -1.02 -18.76
N GLU A 146 -2.91 -1.65 -19.44
CA GLU A 146 -4.33 -1.29 -19.38
C GLU A 146 -5.01 -2.08 -18.26
N GLN A 147 -5.76 -1.39 -17.39
CA GLN A 147 -6.59 -2.06 -16.39
C GLN A 147 -7.86 -1.30 -16.06
N GLN A 148 -8.80 -1.99 -15.40
CA GLN A 148 -10.01 -1.37 -14.88
C GLN A 148 -9.72 -0.56 -13.61
N GLN A 149 -10.22 0.67 -13.57
CA GLN A 149 -10.33 1.51 -12.40
C GLN A 149 -11.77 1.50 -11.90
N TRP A 150 -11.91 1.06 -10.66
CA TRP A 150 -13.18 1.04 -9.94
C TRP A 150 -13.25 2.33 -9.13
N PRO A 151 -14.27 3.17 -9.35
CA PRO A 151 -14.35 4.45 -8.67
C PRO A 151 -14.57 4.21 -7.17
N SER A 152 -13.84 4.94 -6.34
CA SER A 152 -14.16 5.01 -4.92
C SER A 152 -15.46 5.78 -4.74
N PHE A 153 -16.16 5.55 -3.63
CA PHE A 153 -17.37 6.29 -3.29
C PHE A 153 -17.15 7.81 -3.38
N LYS A 154 -16.08 8.33 -2.75
CA LYS A 154 -15.68 9.73 -2.86
C LYS A 154 -15.43 10.18 -4.31
N GLY A 155 -14.90 9.30 -5.16
CA GLY A 155 -14.68 9.57 -6.58
C GLY A 155 -15.99 9.69 -7.37
N VAL A 156 -16.97 8.83 -7.10
CA VAL A 156 -18.32 8.90 -7.68
C VAL A 156 -18.99 10.22 -7.29
N LEU A 157 -18.92 10.59 -6.00
CA LEU A 157 -19.52 11.81 -5.47
C LEU A 157 -18.90 13.12 -6.01
N ARG A 158 -17.65 13.08 -6.47
CA ARG A 158 -16.99 14.24 -7.11
C ARG A 158 -17.27 14.32 -8.61
N SER A 159 -17.94 13.32 -9.17
CA SER A 159 -18.32 13.31 -10.58
C SER A 159 -19.69 13.96 -10.75
N ASN A 160 -19.95 14.52 -11.93
CA ASN A 160 -21.28 15.03 -12.29
C ASN A 160 -22.33 13.91 -12.49
N GLU A 161 -21.96 12.65 -12.27
CA GLU A 161 -22.78 11.46 -12.49
C GLU A 161 -22.81 10.58 -11.22
N ALA A 162 -22.99 11.18 -10.04
CA ALA A 162 -22.93 10.46 -8.75
C ALA A 162 -23.94 9.30 -8.61
N ASN A 163 -24.99 9.29 -9.44
CA ASN A 163 -25.99 8.23 -9.51
C ASN A 163 -25.61 7.05 -10.43
N ILE A 164 -24.45 7.09 -11.09
CA ILE A 164 -23.99 6.05 -12.03
C ILE A 164 -22.65 5.46 -11.58
N TYR A 165 -22.62 4.14 -11.34
CA TYR A 165 -21.38 3.43 -11.03
C TYR A 165 -20.67 2.97 -12.32
N LYS A 166 -19.73 3.78 -12.82
CA LYS A 166 -19.00 3.51 -14.07
C LYS A 166 -17.58 3.01 -13.83
N ILE A 167 -17.30 1.78 -14.26
CA ILE A 167 -15.93 1.24 -14.32
C ILE A 167 -15.23 1.83 -15.55
N LYS A 168 -14.05 2.40 -15.35
CA LYS A 168 -13.25 3.00 -16.44
C LYS A 168 -12.06 2.13 -16.76
N LYS A 169 -11.63 2.11 -18.03
CA LYS A 169 -10.30 1.62 -18.38
C LYS A 169 -9.30 2.75 -18.19
N ILE A 170 -8.15 2.43 -17.62
CA ILE A 170 -7.03 3.36 -17.45
C ILE A 170 -5.74 2.73 -17.95
N ILE A 171 -4.82 3.57 -18.42
CA ILE A 171 -3.46 3.19 -18.75
C ILE A 171 -2.57 3.55 -17.56
N LYS A 172 -1.77 2.59 -17.11
CA LYS A 172 -0.75 2.74 -16.07
C LYS A 172 0.62 2.74 -16.71
N ASN A 173 1.37 3.82 -16.52
CA ASN A 173 2.77 3.92 -16.88
C ASN A 173 3.62 3.75 -15.61
N LEU A 174 4.53 2.78 -15.62
CA LEU A 174 5.40 2.46 -14.49
C LEU A 174 6.79 3.05 -14.74
N ASN A 175 7.11 4.11 -14.00
CA ASN A 175 8.46 4.63 -13.93
C ASN A 175 9.22 3.76 -12.92
N ARG A 176 10.03 2.81 -13.42
CA ARG A 176 10.86 1.89 -12.61
C ARG A 176 12.09 2.58 -12.02
N GLU A 177 11.90 3.80 -11.52
CA GLU A 177 12.94 4.60 -10.89
C GLU A 177 12.97 4.30 -9.39
N TYR A 178 14.15 3.99 -8.86
CA TYR A 178 14.34 3.76 -7.43
C TYR A 178 14.79 5.04 -6.73
N THR A 179 13.92 5.61 -5.91
CA THR A 179 14.13 6.93 -5.27
C THR A 179 14.44 6.87 -3.78
N LYS A 180 14.71 5.69 -3.21
CA LYS A 180 14.92 5.50 -1.77
C LYS A 180 16.39 5.28 -1.35
N GLY A 181 17.30 5.50 -2.29
CA GLY A 181 18.74 5.34 -2.11
C GLY A 181 19.42 5.51 -3.47
N THR A 182 20.75 5.47 -3.46
CA THR A 182 21.54 5.49 -4.70
C THR A 182 21.73 4.06 -5.18
N VAL A 183 21.31 3.77 -6.41
CA VAL A 183 21.51 2.47 -7.06
C VAL A 183 22.89 2.45 -7.72
N ASN A 184 23.73 1.51 -7.31
CA ASN A 184 25.04 1.28 -7.90
C ASN A 184 24.93 0.54 -9.25
N PRO A 185 25.99 0.54 -10.09
CA PRO A 185 25.98 -0.17 -11.37
C PRO A 185 25.72 -1.68 -11.29
N ASP A 186 26.02 -2.30 -10.14
CA ASP A 186 25.76 -3.73 -9.87
C ASP A 186 24.33 -3.99 -9.36
N GLY A 187 23.50 -2.95 -9.23
CA GLY A 187 22.13 -3.02 -8.72
C GLY A 187 22.01 -2.96 -7.20
N SER A 188 23.13 -2.90 -6.45
CA SER A 188 23.10 -2.70 -5.00
C SER A 188 22.62 -1.29 -4.65
N ILE A 189 22.04 -1.12 -3.46
CA ILE A 189 21.46 0.16 -3.03
C ILE A 189 22.24 0.68 -1.82
N VAL A 190 22.78 1.90 -1.95
CA VAL A 190 23.35 2.66 -0.84
C VAL A 190 22.25 3.56 -0.26
N PRO A 191 21.93 3.46 1.04
CA PRO A 191 20.95 4.35 1.65
C PRO A 191 21.45 5.80 1.64
N PHE A 192 20.52 6.75 1.60
CA PHE A 192 20.89 8.16 1.77
C PHE A 192 21.51 8.39 3.15
N VAL A 193 22.61 9.13 3.18
CA VAL A 193 23.20 9.61 4.43
C VAL A 193 22.44 10.87 4.84
N LEU A 194 21.68 10.77 5.92
CA LEU A 194 21.02 11.91 6.56
C LEU A 194 22.03 12.53 7.54
N ASP A 195 22.90 13.39 7.02
CA ASP A 195 23.78 14.23 7.85
C ASP A 195 23.17 15.64 7.98
N GLU A 196 23.12 16.16 9.20
CA GLU A 196 22.70 17.55 9.49
C GLU A 196 23.63 18.58 8.82
N THR A 197 24.86 18.20 8.46
CA THR A 197 25.83 19.09 7.80
C THR A 197 25.69 19.19 6.29
N ALA A 198 24.68 18.57 5.68
CA ALA A 198 24.38 18.72 4.26
C ALA A 198 24.07 20.19 3.94
N ARG A 199 25.11 20.95 3.60
CA ARG A 199 25.04 22.35 3.18
C ARG A 199 24.04 22.43 2.03
N LEU A 200 22.88 23.01 2.30
CA LEU A 200 21.98 23.48 1.26
C LEU A 200 22.84 24.35 0.32
N PRO A 201 22.83 24.09 -1.00
CA PRO A 201 23.53 24.97 -1.92
C PRO A 201 22.97 26.38 -1.70
N LEU A 202 23.85 27.33 -1.38
CA LEU A 202 23.51 28.75 -1.35
C LEU A 202 22.96 29.10 -2.73
N GLN A 203 21.64 29.29 -2.80
CA GLN A 203 21.01 29.92 -3.95
C GLN A 203 21.45 31.39 -3.90
N PHE A 204 22.39 31.74 -4.77
CA PHE A 204 22.64 33.12 -5.17
C PHE A 204 21.74 33.46 -6.36
#